data_AF-A0A6C0CIS5-F1
#
_entry.id   AF-A0A6C0CIS5-F1
#
_cell.length_a   1.000
_cell.length_b   1.000
_cell.length_c   1.000
_cell.angle_alpha   90.00
_cell.angle_beta   90.00
_cell.angle_gamma   90.00
#
_symmetry.space_group_name_H-M   'P 1'
#
loop_
_entity.id
_entity.type
_entity.pdbx_description
1 polymer ?
#
loop_
_entity_poly.entity_id
_entity_poly.type
_entity_poly.pdbx_seq_one_letter_code
_entity_poly.pdbx_strand_id
1 'polypeptide(L)'
;MATENTIFRFKFSNEFNSNLLSFAKLHQHDDRNTYKDNWNLWIKSNDENIDEECQRLRRLGYEGNIIDKMFKSGRYYYRKKTTQKEPKQRRKYISIESDVIENMDKHIEQHFDSPTFKPSSAFDMFVNDFNDLIEEETNRLLEKDLSNSDIKLKFKKTYKNRYFIFSKSNNEVNTKSIDSKNTED
;
A
#
# COMPACT_ATOMS: atom_id res chain seq x y z
N MET A 1 -28.06 -31.13 -6.77
CA MET A 1 -27.42 -29.85 -7.14
C MET A 1 -26.28 -29.62 -6.18
N ALA A 2 -25.03 -29.72 -6.64
CA ALA A 2 -23.87 -29.51 -5.79
C ALA A 2 -23.70 -28.00 -5.59
N THR A 3 -23.71 -27.54 -4.35
CA THR A 3 -23.37 -26.16 -4.00
C THR A 3 -21.93 -25.90 -4.42
N GLU A 4 -21.71 -25.02 -5.40
CA GLU A 4 -20.37 -24.59 -5.80
C GLU A 4 -19.72 -23.88 -4.60
N ASN A 5 -18.83 -24.58 -3.92
CA ASN A 5 -18.12 -24.07 -2.75
C ASN A 5 -17.04 -23.11 -3.26
N THR A 6 -17.39 -21.82 -3.40
CA THR A 6 -16.44 -20.78 -3.80
C THR A 6 -15.36 -20.62 -2.74
N ILE A 7 -14.13 -21.02 -3.07
CA ILE A 7 -13.00 -20.93 -2.17
C ILE A 7 -12.41 -19.51 -2.24
N PHE A 8 -12.71 -18.67 -1.25
CA PHE A 8 -12.10 -17.34 -1.14
C PHE A 8 -10.65 -17.38 -0.64
N ARG A 9 -10.27 -18.45 0.07
CA ARG A 9 -8.93 -18.61 0.63
C ARG A 9 -8.38 -20.02 0.40
N PHE A 10 -7.51 -20.11 -0.59
CA PHE A 10 -6.74 -21.31 -0.89
C PHE A 10 -5.64 -21.52 0.16
N LYS A 11 -5.81 -22.53 1.02
CA LYS A 11 -4.83 -23.00 2.00
C LYS A 11 -3.99 -24.13 1.40
N PHE A 12 -2.76 -24.27 1.89
CA PHE A 12 -1.95 -25.46 1.57
C PHE A 12 -2.48 -26.71 2.26
N SER A 13 -2.12 -27.90 1.75
CA SER A 13 -2.39 -29.16 2.47
C SER A 13 -1.62 -29.19 3.79
N ASN A 14 -2.12 -29.96 4.76
CA ASN A 14 -1.50 -30.04 6.08
C ASN A 14 -0.08 -30.62 6.00
N GLU A 15 0.13 -31.60 5.12
CA GLU A 15 1.42 -32.24 4.87
C GLU A 15 2.42 -31.26 4.25
N PHE A 16 2.07 -30.64 3.12
CA PHE A 16 2.92 -29.62 2.49
C PHE A 16 3.22 -28.48 3.45
N ASN A 17 2.21 -28.02 4.20
CA ASN A 17 2.40 -26.97 5.18
C ASN A 17 3.46 -27.41 6.19
N SER A 18 3.36 -28.60 6.79
CA SER A 18 4.33 -29.11 7.77
C SER A 18 5.77 -29.16 7.23
N ASN A 19 5.94 -29.56 5.96
CA ASN A 19 7.24 -29.54 5.28
C ASN A 19 7.77 -28.12 5.10
N LEU A 20 6.92 -27.21 4.63
CA LEU A 20 7.24 -25.79 4.48
C LEU A 20 7.60 -25.14 5.83
N LEU A 21 6.89 -25.48 6.90
CA LEU A 21 7.18 -24.98 8.25
C LEU A 21 8.54 -25.48 8.73
N SER A 22 8.90 -26.73 8.44
CA SER A 22 10.20 -27.31 8.80
C SER A 22 11.36 -26.59 8.11
N PHE A 23 11.24 -26.36 6.80
CA PHE A 23 12.20 -25.55 6.03
C PHE A 23 12.32 -24.12 6.60
N ALA A 24 11.19 -23.44 6.80
CA ALA A 24 11.19 -22.07 7.29
C ALA A 24 11.79 -21.93 8.70
N LYS A 25 11.63 -22.95 9.55
CA LYS A 25 12.24 -23.00 10.88
C LYS A 25 13.75 -23.21 10.82
N LEU A 26 14.24 -24.07 9.92
CA LEU A 26 15.68 -24.30 9.72
C LEU A 26 16.39 -23.01 9.28
N HIS A 27 15.77 -22.26 8.36
CA HIS A 27 16.34 -21.05 7.75
C HIS A 27 15.83 -19.74 8.38
N GLN A 28 15.33 -19.78 9.62
CA GLN A 28 14.69 -18.63 10.28
C GLN A 28 15.64 -17.43 10.53
N HIS A 29 16.95 -17.70 10.58
CA HIS A 29 18.00 -16.71 10.85
C HIS A 29 18.80 -16.33 9.60
N ASP A 30 18.50 -16.94 8.46
CA ASP A 30 19.20 -16.65 7.21
C ASP A 30 18.92 -15.22 6.74
N ASP A 31 19.94 -14.59 6.17
CA ASP A 31 19.75 -13.32 5.47
C ASP A 31 18.94 -13.51 4.19
N ARG A 32 18.61 -12.40 3.52
CA ARG A 32 17.70 -12.42 2.36
C ARG A 32 18.25 -13.28 1.21
N ASN A 33 19.55 -13.22 0.94
CA ASN A 33 20.16 -13.91 -0.19
C ASN A 33 20.29 -15.39 0.13
N THR A 34 20.86 -15.73 1.28
CA THR A 34 21.00 -17.11 1.75
C THR A 34 19.66 -17.84 1.81
N TYR A 35 18.60 -17.19 2.31
CA TYR A 35 17.26 -17.78 2.31
C TYR A 35 16.74 -18.08 0.90
N LYS A 36 17.03 -17.20 -0.07
CA LYS A 36 16.59 -17.38 -1.46
C LYS A 36 17.34 -18.54 -2.12
N ASP A 37 18.64 -18.67 -1.85
CA ASP A 37 19.45 -19.76 -2.39
C ASP A 37 19.03 -21.11 -1.80
N ASN A 38 18.86 -21.16 -0.47
CA ASN A 38 18.33 -22.34 0.23
C ASN A 38 16.92 -22.70 -0.21
N TRP A 39 16.07 -21.72 -0.49
CA TRP A 39 14.74 -21.95 -1.07
C TRP A 39 14.81 -22.61 -2.44
N ASN A 40 15.68 -22.14 -3.33
CA ASN A 40 15.84 -22.73 -4.66
C ASN A 40 16.35 -24.17 -4.58
N LEU A 41 17.25 -24.48 -3.64
CA LEU A 41 17.70 -25.84 -3.36
C LEU A 41 16.57 -26.70 -2.81
N TRP A 42 15.83 -26.18 -1.83
CA TRP A 42 14.70 -26.89 -1.23
C TRP A 42 13.61 -27.22 -2.24
N ILE A 43 13.29 -26.30 -3.17
CA ILE A 43 12.35 -26.59 -4.26
C ILE A 43 12.83 -27.76 -5.10
N LYS A 44 14.11 -27.79 -5.47
CA LYS A 44 14.67 -28.87 -6.29
C LYS A 44 14.69 -30.21 -5.58
N SER A 45 14.87 -30.21 -4.26
CA SER A 45 14.89 -31.44 -3.45
C SER A 45 13.51 -31.96 -3.06
N ASN A 46 12.44 -31.17 -3.25
CA ASN A 46 11.07 -31.50 -2.87
C ASN A 46 10.11 -31.28 -4.06
N ASP A 47 10.62 -31.47 -5.27
CA ASP A 47 9.92 -31.17 -6.52
C ASP A 47 8.60 -31.93 -6.65
N GLU A 48 8.57 -33.22 -6.32
CA GLU A 48 7.36 -34.05 -6.30
C GLU A 48 6.28 -33.46 -5.37
N ASN A 49 6.63 -33.17 -4.11
CA ASN A 49 5.69 -32.63 -3.12
C ASN A 49 5.18 -31.23 -3.51
N ILE A 50 6.03 -30.41 -4.14
CA ILE A 50 5.67 -29.10 -4.64
C ILE A 50 4.73 -29.20 -5.84
N ASP A 51 5.00 -30.12 -6.77
CA ASP A 51 4.17 -30.30 -7.95
C ASP A 51 2.78 -30.82 -7.58
N GLU A 52 2.70 -31.81 -6.70
CA GLU A 52 1.43 -32.30 -6.15
C GLU A 52 0.60 -31.19 -5.52
N GLU A 53 1.22 -30.33 -4.71
CA GLU A 53 0.54 -29.22 -4.06
C GLU A 53 0.13 -28.13 -5.08
N CYS A 54 0.96 -27.88 -6.10
CA CYS A 54 0.61 -26.98 -7.20
C CYS A 54 -0.60 -27.49 -7.99
N GLN A 55 -0.61 -28.77 -8.35
CA GLN A 55 -1.72 -29.39 -9.03
C GLN A 55 -2.99 -29.36 -8.19
N ARG A 56 -2.90 -29.59 -6.87
CA ARG A 56 -4.03 -29.53 -5.95
C ARG A 56 -4.65 -28.14 -5.91
N LEU A 57 -3.82 -27.09 -5.78
CA LEU A 57 -4.28 -25.70 -5.76
C LEU A 57 -4.90 -25.27 -7.09
N ARG A 58 -4.32 -25.69 -8.23
CA ARG A 58 -4.91 -25.44 -9.56
C ARG A 58 -6.26 -26.14 -9.72
N ARG A 59 -6.39 -27.39 -9.27
CA ARG A 59 -7.65 -28.14 -9.27
C ARG A 59 -8.74 -27.47 -8.42
N LEU A 60 -8.36 -26.75 -7.37
CA LEU A 60 -9.30 -25.96 -6.57
C LEU A 60 -9.70 -24.64 -7.24
N GLY A 61 -9.05 -24.22 -8.32
CA GLY A 61 -9.31 -22.97 -9.03
C GLY A 61 -8.39 -21.81 -8.64
N TYR A 62 -7.21 -22.07 -8.07
CA TYR A 62 -6.24 -21.00 -7.82
C TYR A 62 -5.45 -20.63 -9.09
N GLU A 63 -5.61 -19.40 -9.56
CA GLU A 63 -4.98 -18.89 -10.79
C GLU A 63 -3.65 -18.13 -10.55
N GLY A 64 -3.27 -17.90 -9.28
CA GLY A 64 -2.07 -17.14 -8.96
C GLY A 64 -0.76 -17.92 -9.08
N ASN A 65 0.37 -17.24 -8.90
CA ASN A 65 1.67 -17.90 -8.80
C ASN A 65 1.78 -18.65 -7.46
N ILE A 66 1.73 -19.98 -7.52
CA ILE A 66 1.74 -20.86 -6.34
C ILE A 66 3.11 -20.87 -5.67
N ILE A 67 4.20 -20.89 -6.44
CA ILE A 67 5.56 -20.91 -5.91
C ILE A 67 5.87 -19.64 -5.13
N ASP A 68 5.48 -18.48 -5.65
CA ASP A 68 5.61 -17.19 -4.94
C ASP A 68 4.73 -17.15 -3.68
N LYS A 69 3.52 -17.72 -3.73
CA LYS A 69 2.66 -17.87 -2.55
C LYS A 69 3.33 -18.75 -1.49
N MET A 70 3.97 -19.86 -1.87
CA MET A 70 4.70 -20.76 -0.97
C MET A 70 5.91 -20.06 -0.35
N PHE A 71 6.73 -19.39 -1.16
CA PHE A 71 7.90 -18.62 -0.70
C PHE A 71 7.52 -17.56 0.33
N LYS A 72 6.48 -16.76 0.01
CA LYS A 72 5.94 -15.75 0.92
C LYS A 72 5.46 -16.40 2.20
N SER A 73 4.71 -17.49 2.11
CA SER A 73 4.19 -18.18 3.29
C SER A 73 5.32 -18.67 4.19
N GLY A 74 6.32 -19.38 3.67
CA GLY A 74 7.49 -19.83 4.44
C GLY A 74 8.21 -18.66 5.12
N ARG A 75 8.43 -17.55 4.39
CA ARG A 75 9.14 -16.38 4.92
C ARG A 75 8.35 -15.62 5.99
N TYR A 76 7.03 -15.47 5.81
CA TYR A 76 6.20 -14.64 6.69
C TYR A 76 5.74 -15.37 7.96
N TYR A 77 5.58 -16.69 7.95
CA TYR A 77 5.10 -17.42 9.13
C TYR A 77 6.15 -17.52 10.26
N TYR A 78 7.47 -17.45 9.97
CA TYR A 78 8.52 -17.67 10.99
C TYR A 78 9.65 -16.65 11.09
N ARG A 79 9.78 -15.71 10.14
CA ARG A 79 10.64 -14.56 10.39
C ARG A 79 9.95 -13.69 11.43
N LYS A 80 10.22 -13.98 12.72
CA LYS A 80 9.69 -13.21 13.87
C LYS A 80 9.74 -11.74 13.50
N LYS A 81 8.58 -11.08 13.49
CA LYS A 81 8.54 -9.61 13.51
C LYS A 81 9.44 -9.22 14.68
N THR A 82 10.56 -8.59 14.34
CA THR A 82 11.50 -7.94 15.26
C THR A 82 10.76 -7.46 16.49
N THR A 83 11.22 -7.86 17.69
CA THR A 83 10.81 -7.43 19.04
C THR A 83 9.35 -7.01 19.15
N GLN A 84 8.52 -7.74 19.91
CA GLN A 84 7.18 -7.26 20.28
C GLN A 84 7.32 -5.85 20.88
N LYS A 85 7.18 -4.83 20.03
CA LYS A 85 7.14 -3.44 20.45
C LYS A 85 5.78 -3.34 21.12
N GLU A 86 5.79 -2.90 22.37
CA GLU A 86 4.58 -2.54 23.09
C GLU A 86 3.62 -1.81 22.13
N PRO A 87 2.34 -2.21 22.06
CA PRO A 87 1.40 -1.63 21.12
C PRO A 87 1.37 -0.12 21.33
N LYS A 88 1.96 0.61 20.39
CA LYS A 88 2.02 2.06 20.46
C LYS A 88 0.59 2.59 20.50
N GLN A 89 0.26 3.33 21.55
CA GLN A 89 -1.04 3.99 21.63
C GLN A 89 -1.28 4.78 20.33
N ARG A 90 -2.43 4.54 19.69
CA ARG A 90 -2.80 5.26 18.48
C ARG A 90 -2.96 6.73 18.85
N ARG A 91 -2.32 7.62 18.08
CA ARG A 91 -2.54 9.06 18.22
C ARG A 91 -4.03 9.35 18.01
N LYS A 92 -4.58 10.27 18.80
CA LYS A 92 -5.92 10.82 18.57
C LYS A 92 -5.97 11.35 17.15
N TYR A 93 -6.90 10.86 16.34
CA TYR A 93 -7.05 11.34 14.98
C TYR A 93 -7.72 12.71 15.02
N ILE A 94 -7.03 13.72 14.51
CA ILE A 94 -7.55 15.08 14.37
C ILE A 94 -7.59 15.37 12.88
N SER A 95 -8.75 15.72 12.33
CA SER A 95 -8.90 16.12 10.94
C SER A 95 -8.45 17.57 10.74
N ILE A 96 -7.92 17.86 9.55
CA ILE A 96 -7.85 19.26 9.08
C ILE A 96 -9.29 19.69 8.77
N GLU A 97 -9.61 20.96 8.98
CA GLU A 97 -10.92 21.50 8.65
C GLU A 97 -11.24 21.42 7.16
N SER A 98 -12.53 21.26 6.86
CA SER A 98 -13.01 21.10 5.48
C SER A 98 -12.69 22.32 4.64
N ASP A 99 -12.83 23.52 5.19
CA ASP A 99 -12.56 24.78 4.47
C ASP A 99 -11.10 24.87 4.02
N VAL A 100 -10.16 24.49 4.90
CA VAL A 100 -8.74 24.40 4.54
C VAL A 100 -8.51 23.40 3.41
N ILE A 101 -9.17 22.23 3.45
CA ILE A 101 -9.05 21.21 2.40
C ILE A 101 -9.63 21.73 1.08
N GLU A 102 -10.78 22.41 1.10
CA GLU A 102 -11.42 22.99 -0.08
C GLU A 102 -10.53 24.07 -0.72
N ASN A 103 -9.86 24.91 0.08
CA ASN A 103 -8.90 25.89 -0.42
C ASN A 103 -7.65 25.22 -1.01
N MET A 104 -7.18 24.09 -0.45
CA MET A 104 -6.12 23.30 -1.07
C MET A 104 -6.53 22.80 -2.45
N ASP A 105 -7.76 22.28 -2.59
CA ASP A 105 -8.28 21.77 -3.86
C ASP A 105 -8.38 22.89 -4.91
N LYS A 106 -8.96 24.04 -4.55
CA LYS A 106 -9.07 25.20 -5.43
C LYS A 106 -7.70 25.69 -5.89
N HIS A 107 -6.74 25.80 -4.97
CA HIS A 107 -5.39 26.23 -5.33
C HIS A 107 -4.71 25.22 -6.27
N ILE A 108 -4.90 23.91 -6.05
CA ILE A 108 -4.37 22.88 -6.95
C ILE A 108 -5.00 23.01 -8.33
N GLU A 109 -6.32 23.08 -8.43
CA GLU A 109 -7.07 23.21 -9.68
C GLU A 109 -6.62 24.42 -10.51
N GLN A 110 -6.44 25.58 -9.86
CA GLN A 110 -6.03 26.82 -10.52
C GLN A 110 -4.62 26.78 -11.13
N HIS A 111 -3.71 25.97 -10.57
CA HIS A 111 -2.30 25.98 -10.95
C HIS A 111 -1.82 24.67 -11.60
N PHE A 112 -2.67 23.65 -11.65
CA PHE A 112 -2.30 22.30 -12.08
C PHE A 112 -1.73 22.24 -13.49
N ASP A 113 -2.25 23.06 -14.40
CA ASP A 113 -1.85 23.07 -15.81
C ASP A 113 -0.46 23.69 -16.05
N SER A 114 0.14 24.30 -15.02
CA SER A 114 1.49 24.85 -15.12
C SER A 114 2.55 23.73 -15.14
N PRO A 115 3.43 23.66 -16.15
CA PRO A 115 4.45 22.62 -16.27
C PRO A 115 5.44 22.55 -15.09
N THR A 116 5.56 23.64 -14.33
CA THR A 116 6.46 23.77 -13.18
C THR A 116 5.77 23.47 -11.85
N PHE A 117 4.46 23.18 -11.87
CA PHE A 117 3.66 22.96 -10.68
C PHE A 117 3.91 21.58 -10.09
N LYS A 118 4.95 21.46 -9.27
CA LYS A 118 5.29 20.24 -8.53
C LYS A 118 4.67 20.27 -7.13
N PRO A 119 4.30 19.11 -6.55
CA PRO A 119 3.61 19.05 -5.26
C PRO A 119 4.35 19.72 -4.08
N SER A 120 5.68 19.79 -4.14
CA SER A 120 6.47 20.46 -3.10
C SER A 120 6.42 21.98 -3.22
N SER A 121 6.68 22.52 -4.42
CA SER A 121 6.64 23.97 -4.65
C SER A 121 5.23 24.52 -4.54
N ALA A 122 4.24 23.76 -5.02
CA ALA A 122 2.82 24.07 -4.89
C ALA A 122 2.37 24.24 -3.44
N PHE A 123 2.86 23.38 -2.54
CA PHE A 123 2.55 23.50 -1.12
C PHE A 123 3.18 24.75 -0.50
N ASP A 124 4.43 25.06 -0.85
CA ASP A 124 5.11 26.24 -0.33
C ASP A 124 4.42 27.53 -0.83
N MET A 125 3.93 27.55 -2.08
CA MET A 125 3.09 28.64 -2.62
C MET A 125 1.78 28.76 -1.83
N PHE A 126 1.07 27.66 -1.65
CA PHE A 126 -0.20 27.64 -0.91
C PHE A 126 -0.06 28.18 0.53
N VAL A 127 1.01 27.82 1.24
CA VAL A 127 1.26 28.31 2.59
C VAL A 127 1.48 29.83 2.60
N ASN A 128 2.11 30.39 1.57
CA ASN A 128 2.31 31.84 1.47
C ASN A 128 1.02 32.57 1.09
N ASP A 129 0.24 32.01 0.15
CA ASP A 129 -0.98 32.64 -0.37
C ASP A 129 -2.15 32.56 0.62
N PHE A 130 -2.17 31.53 1.48
CA PHE A 130 -3.22 31.27 2.47
C PHE A 130 -2.67 31.29 3.91
N ASN A 131 -1.69 32.15 4.19
CA ASN A 131 -1.01 32.20 5.49
C ASN A 131 -1.99 32.35 6.67
N ASP A 132 -2.95 33.27 6.57
CA ASP A 132 -3.91 33.53 7.65
C ASP A 132 -4.77 32.30 7.98
N LEU A 133 -5.27 31.61 6.94
CA LEU A 133 -6.05 30.38 7.06
C LEU A 133 -5.21 29.24 7.67
N ILE A 134 -3.93 29.17 7.29
CA ILE A 134 -3.00 28.17 7.84
C ILE A 134 -2.64 28.47 9.29
N GLU A 135 -2.50 29.74 9.65
CA GLU A 135 -2.23 30.18 11.02
C GLU A 135 -3.41 29.89 11.94
N GLU A 136 -4.63 30.21 11.52
CA GLU A 136 -5.87 29.89 12.24
C GLU A 136 -6.00 28.39 12.51
N GLU A 137 -5.84 27.57 11.47
CA GLU A 137 -5.91 26.12 11.61
C GLU A 137 -4.74 25.55 12.42
N THR A 138 -3.56 26.16 12.35
CA THR A 138 -2.41 25.80 13.20
C THR A 138 -2.74 26.04 14.67
N ASN A 139 -3.32 27.20 15.01
CA ASN A 139 -3.71 27.53 16.38
C ASN A 139 -4.75 26.54 16.92
N ARG A 140 -5.79 26.23 16.13
CA ARG A 140 -6.81 25.23 16.49
C ARG A 140 -6.22 23.82 16.68
N LEU A 141 -5.21 23.43 15.90
CA LEU A 141 -4.54 22.15 16.06
C LEU A 141 -3.59 22.13 17.27
N LEU A 142 -2.94 23.25 17.58
CA LEU A 142 -2.11 23.42 18.79
C LEU A 142 -2.95 23.25 20.06
N GLU A 143 -4.16 23.83 20.10
CA GLU A 143 -5.13 23.64 21.20
C GLU A 143 -5.53 22.18 21.42
N LYS A 144 -5.33 21.31 20.42
CA LYS A 144 -5.62 19.88 20.48
C LYS A 144 -4.37 19.03 20.72
N ASP A 145 -3.34 19.61 21.34
CA ASP A 145 -2.08 18.97 21.73
C ASP A 145 -1.23 18.41 20.58
N LEU A 146 -1.35 18.99 19.37
CA LEU A 146 -0.46 18.65 18.26
C LEU A 146 0.79 19.52 18.28
N SER A 147 1.95 18.92 18.06
CA SER A 147 3.20 19.69 17.94
C SER A 147 3.25 20.47 16.62
N ASN A 148 3.88 21.65 16.63
CA ASN A 148 4.10 22.46 15.42
C ASN A 148 4.76 21.67 14.27
N SER A 149 5.67 20.73 14.59
CA SER A 149 6.31 19.89 13.58
C SER A 149 5.34 18.86 12.99
N ASP A 150 4.51 18.23 13.81
CA ASP A 150 3.47 17.31 13.35
C ASP A 150 2.41 18.04 12.49
N ILE A 151 2.03 19.27 12.86
CA ILE A 151 1.08 20.11 12.11
C ILE A 151 1.61 20.41 10.71
N LYS A 152 2.84 20.90 10.59
CA LYS A 152 3.49 21.16 9.29
C LYS A 152 3.55 19.92 8.42
N LEU A 153 3.92 18.77 9.00
CA LEU A 153 3.93 17.49 8.28
C LEU A 153 2.52 17.07 7.84
N LYS A 154 1.51 17.33 8.67
CA LYS A 154 0.11 17.03 8.38
C LYS A 154 -0.42 17.85 7.21
N PHE A 155 -0.20 19.16 7.19
CA PHE A 155 -0.59 20.02 6.06
C PHE A 155 0.09 19.58 4.77
N LYS A 156 1.43 19.44 4.81
CA LYS A 156 2.21 19.02 3.63
C LYS A 156 1.75 17.68 3.07
N LYS A 157 1.51 16.70 3.95
CA LYS A 157 1.02 15.37 3.55
C LYS A 157 -0.38 15.46 2.96
N THR A 158 -1.27 16.24 3.57
CA THR A 158 -2.65 16.39 3.11
C THR A 158 -2.68 17.04 1.74
N TYR A 159 -2.00 18.17 1.57
CA TYR A 159 -1.89 18.88 0.30
C TYR A 159 -1.36 17.97 -0.82
N LYS A 160 -0.25 17.27 -0.59
CA LYS A 160 0.31 16.33 -1.58
C LYS A 160 -0.68 15.22 -1.94
N ASN A 161 -1.37 14.67 -0.95
CA ASN A 161 -2.38 13.65 -1.21
C ASN A 161 -3.53 14.21 -2.06
N ARG A 162 -4.02 15.44 -1.78
CA ARG A 162 -5.02 16.12 -2.61
C ARG A 162 -4.53 16.29 -4.04
N TYR A 163 -3.30 16.77 -4.22
CA TYR A 163 -2.67 16.91 -5.54
C TYR A 163 -2.66 15.59 -6.32
N PHE A 164 -2.25 14.48 -5.72
CA PHE A 164 -2.18 13.19 -6.42
C PHE A 164 -3.56 12.63 -6.74
N ILE A 165 -4.56 12.86 -5.88
CA ILE A 165 -5.96 12.51 -6.16
C ILE A 165 -6.47 13.31 -7.36
N PHE A 166 -6.23 14.62 -7.37
CA PHE A 166 -6.60 15.49 -8.49
C PHE A 166 -5.91 15.08 -9.79
N SER A 167 -4.58 14.91 -9.76
CA SER A 167 -3.78 14.49 -10.92
C SER A 167 -4.28 13.18 -11.53
N LYS A 168 -4.60 12.20 -10.69
CA LYS A 168 -5.14 10.92 -11.17
C LYS A 168 -6.50 11.11 -11.84
N SER A 169 -7.39 11.88 -11.22
CA SER A 169 -8.73 12.16 -11.74
C SER A 169 -8.67 12.92 -13.06
N ASN A 170 -7.81 13.94 -13.18
CA ASN A 170 -7.64 14.73 -14.39
C ASN A 170 -7.06 13.88 -15.56
N ASN A 171 -6.10 13.00 -15.26
CA ASN A 171 -5.57 12.07 -16.26
C ASN A 171 -6.64 11.09 -16.78
N GLU A 172 -7.50 10.56 -15.91
CA GLU A 172 -8.61 9.68 -16.30
C GLU A 172 -9.69 10.39 -17.14
N VAL A 173 -9.93 11.68 -16.90
CA VAL A 173 -10.85 12.50 -17.71
C VAL A 173 -10.25 12.78 -19.10
N ASN A 174 -8.95 13.08 -19.16
CA ASN A 174 -8.24 13.31 -20.42
C ASN A 174 -8.18 12.05 -21.29
N THR A 175 -7.94 10.87 -20.71
CA THR A 175 -7.94 9.62 -21.48
C THR A 175 -9.33 9.30 -22.06
N LYS A 176 -10.40 9.48 -21.28
CA LYS A 176 -11.77 9.24 -21.75
C LYS A 176 -12.21 10.22 -22.85
N SER A 177 -11.72 11.46 -22.81
CA SER A 177 -12.01 12.47 -23.83
C SER A 177 -11.27 12.24 -25.15
N ILE A 178 -10.18 11.48 -25.13
CA ILE A 178 -9.44 11.05 -26.34
C ILE A 178 -10.14 9.84 -26.96
N ASP A 179 -10.57 8.87 -26.15
CA ASP A 179 -11.26 7.67 -26.63
C ASP A 179 -12.62 7.99 -27.28
N SER A 180 -13.35 9.00 -26.78
CA SER A 180 -14.62 9.45 -27.37
C SER A 180 -14.47 10.21 -28.69
N LYS A 181 -13.27 10.73 -29.02
CA LYS A 181 -13.00 11.39 -30.31
C LYS A 181 -12.55 10.41 -31.39
N ASN A 182 -12.07 9.22 -31.02
CA ASN A 182 -11.61 8.19 -31.95
C ASN A 182 -12.72 7.21 -32.36
N THR A 183 -13.99 7.51 -32.06
CA THR A 183 -15.15 6.66 -32.37
C THR A 183 -16.15 7.30 -33.35
N GLU A 184 -15.82 8.47 -33.92
CA GLU A 184 -16.69 9.21 -34.86
C GLU A 184 -16.13 9.33 -36.30
N ASP A 185 -15.10 8.56 -36.67
CA ASP A 185 -14.64 8.42 -38.06
C ASP A 185 -14.85 7.00 -38.61
#